data_AF-A0A3M1L7L0-F1
#
_entry.id   AF-A0A3M1L7L0-F1
#
_cell.length_a   1.000
_cell.length_b   1.000
_cell.length_c   1.000
_cell.angle_alpha   90.00
_cell.angle_beta   90.00
_cell.angle_gamma   90.00
#
_symmetry.space_group_name_H-M   'P 1'
#
loop_
_entity.id
_entity.type
_entity.pdbx_description
1 polymer ?
#
loop_
_entity_poly.entity_id
_entity_poly.type
_entity_poly.pdbx_seq_one_letter_code
_entity_poly.pdbx_strand_id
1 'polypeptide(L)'
;MFQPFREFLEEEIFNRFDLRSVPIPPGLERNVSERGKNSATIQSWCYQCPQLRKIRYTYIDAGEMAQVFNSVIYPSHQYDIPLLGIDFLSFGKKKILVVLDFQPLFRDRAYLDKYIEPMAKIRNKYSDLAQNLAMKFYDANQYFSKYLLFAKTDAETVVERLFPAYQEYLNLYWQMLANTPPLTAPEDIARIVQAQKDYDQYSADRDPASGLFSSYFGHEWSERFLYEFLFEDAVPLAMPSTK
;
A
#
# COMPACT_ATOMS: atom_id res chain seq x y z
N MET A 1 -12.32 -5.01 12.26
CA MET A 1 -12.50 -3.65 11.71
C MET A 1 -12.13 -3.60 10.24
N PHE A 2 -10.90 -3.96 9.85
CA PHE A 2 -10.48 -3.84 8.43
C PHE A 2 -10.71 -5.09 7.58
N GLN A 3 -11.14 -6.21 8.17
CA GLN A 3 -11.47 -7.43 7.43
C GLN A 3 -12.40 -7.20 6.22
N PRO A 4 -13.50 -6.39 6.31
CA PRO A 4 -14.33 -6.11 5.14
C PRO A 4 -13.59 -5.42 3.98
N PHE A 5 -12.52 -4.66 4.24
CA PHE A 5 -11.70 -4.02 3.20
C PHE A 5 -10.87 -5.04 2.43
N ARG A 6 -10.31 -6.02 3.15
CA ARG A 6 -9.59 -7.15 2.54
C ARG A 6 -10.53 -7.99 1.68
N GLU A 7 -11.69 -8.36 2.23
CA GLU A 7 -12.69 -9.17 1.53
C GLU A 7 -13.22 -8.47 0.27
N PHE A 8 -13.48 -7.16 0.35
CA PHE A 8 -13.86 -6.37 -0.82
C PHE A 8 -12.75 -6.29 -1.87
N LEU A 9 -11.48 -6.13 -1.44
CA LEU A 9 -10.35 -6.15 -2.38
C LEU A 9 -10.28 -7.48 -3.12
N GLU A 10 -10.36 -8.58 -2.37
CA GLU A 10 -10.32 -9.95 -2.89
C GLU A 10 -11.45 -10.15 -3.92
N GLU A 11 -12.69 -9.84 -3.56
CA GLU A 11 -13.83 -9.94 -4.47
C GLU A 11 -13.59 -9.14 -5.76
N GLU A 12 -13.14 -7.89 -5.65
CA GLU A 12 -12.86 -7.03 -6.81
C GLU A 12 -11.77 -7.62 -7.71
N ILE A 13 -10.64 -8.05 -7.16
CA ILE A 13 -9.53 -8.54 -7.99
C ILE A 13 -9.82 -9.91 -8.62
N PHE A 14 -10.48 -10.82 -7.88
CA PHE A 14 -10.80 -12.16 -8.37
C PHE A 14 -11.94 -12.16 -9.39
N ASN A 15 -12.89 -11.22 -9.29
CA ASN A 15 -13.97 -11.11 -10.27
C ASN A 15 -13.54 -10.37 -11.55
N ARG A 16 -12.51 -9.51 -11.48
CA ARG A 16 -12.09 -8.66 -12.62
C ARG A 16 -10.93 -9.21 -13.42
N PHE A 17 -10.04 -9.98 -12.80
CA PHE A 17 -8.77 -10.37 -13.41
C PHE A 17 -8.54 -11.89 -13.34
N ASP A 18 -7.88 -12.42 -14.37
CA ASP A 18 -7.33 -13.78 -14.36
C ASP A 18 -6.03 -13.79 -13.54
N LEU A 19 -6.18 -13.94 -12.22
CA LEU A 19 -5.09 -13.84 -11.26
C LEU A 19 -4.25 -15.12 -11.20
N ARG A 20 -2.94 -14.93 -11.06
CA ARG A 20 -2.00 -15.99 -10.69
C ARG A 20 -1.35 -15.64 -9.35
N SER A 21 -1.25 -16.61 -8.45
CA SER A 21 -0.50 -16.43 -7.21
C SER A 21 0.98 -16.22 -7.49
N VAL A 22 1.58 -15.26 -6.80
CA VAL A 22 3.03 -15.02 -6.80
C VAL A 22 3.60 -15.66 -5.52
N PRO A 23 4.64 -16.50 -5.62
CA PRO A 23 5.27 -17.08 -4.44
C PRO A 23 5.75 -16.00 -3.47
N ILE A 24 5.39 -16.14 -2.19
CA ILE A 24 5.92 -15.34 -1.10
C ILE A 24 7.11 -16.11 -0.50
N PRO A 25 8.22 -15.46 -0.12
CA PRO A 25 9.35 -16.15 0.49
C PRO A 25 8.90 -16.95 1.72
N PRO A 26 9.43 -18.18 1.91
CA PRO A 26 8.97 -19.06 2.99
C PRO A 26 9.03 -18.40 4.38
N GLY A 27 7.91 -18.50 5.10
CA GLY A 27 7.74 -17.96 6.44
C GLY A 27 7.28 -16.50 6.48
N LEU A 28 7.12 -15.84 5.33
CA LEU A 28 6.59 -14.46 5.23
C LEU A 28 5.10 -14.40 4.86
N GLU A 29 4.54 -15.50 4.36
CA GLU A 29 3.11 -15.63 4.02
C GLU A 29 2.21 -15.62 5.27
N ARG A 30 2.72 -16.17 6.38
CA ARG A 30 2.04 -16.18 7.66
C ARG A 30 3.03 -16.29 8.80
N ASN A 31 2.84 -15.49 9.84
CA ASN A 31 3.55 -15.62 11.11
C ASN A 31 2.59 -15.38 12.29
N VAL A 32 2.82 -16.06 13.41
CA VAL A 32 2.09 -15.87 14.66
C VAL A 32 3.10 -15.42 15.71
N SER A 33 2.90 -14.23 16.25
CA SER A 33 3.70 -13.69 17.34
C SER A 33 3.54 -14.55 18.58
N GLU A 34 4.64 -15.19 18.99
CA GLU A 34 4.80 -15.79 20.32
C GLU A 34 5.26 -14.75 21.36
N ARG A 35 5.46 -13.50 20.94
CA ARG A 35 5.91 -12.40 21.79
C ARG A 35 4.73 -11.68 22.43
N GLY A 36 4.85 -11.37 23.72
CA GLY A 36 3.84 -10.62 24.49
C GLY A 36 2.74 -11.50 25.09
N LYS A 37 1.74 -10.86 25.72
CA LYS A 37 0.61 -11.57 26.36
C LYS A 37 -0.51 -11.95 25.39
N ASN A 38 -0.58 -11.32 24.23
CA ASN A 38 -1.64 -11.51 23.24
C ASN A 38 -1.03 -11.97 21.92
N SER A 39 -1.60 -13.03 21.32
CA SER A 39 -1.20 -13.50 20.00
C SER A 39 -1.53 -12.45 18.94
N ALA A 40 -0.56 -12.12 18.09
CA ALA A 40 -0.78 -11.37 16.85
C ALA A 40 -0.51 -12.28 15.67
N THR A 41 -1.41 -12.35 14.70
CA THR A 41 -1.20 -13.09 13.45
C THR A 41 -1.02 -12.10 12.33
N ILE A 42 0.03 -12.29 11.51
CA ILE A 42 0.18 -11.61 10.22
C ILE A 42 -0.02 -12.63 9.11
N GLN A 43 -0.77 -12.25 8.08
CA GLN A 43 -0.97 -13.01 6.87
C GLN A 43 -0.80 -12.11 5.66
N SER A 44 -0.17 -12.63 4.62
CA SER A 44 0.13 -11.89 3.40
C SER A 44 -0.26 -12.70 2.18
N TRP A 45 -0.68 -12.00 1.14
CA TRP A 45 -1.06 -12.57 -0.13
C TRP A 45 -0.42 -11.78 -1.26
N CYS A 46 -0.14 -12.46 -2.37
CA CYS A 46 0.48 -11.85 -3.53
C CYS A 46 -0.05 -12.48 -4.82
N TYR A 47 -0.51 -11.64 -5.74
CA TYR A 47 -1.04 -12.06 -7.04
C TYR A 47 -0.48 -11.19 -8.16
N GLN A 48 -0.64 -11.67 -9.39
CA GLN A 48 -0.33 -10.92 -10.61
C GLN A 48 -1.31 -11.26 -11.72
N CYS A 49 -1.43 -10.35 -12.68
CA CYS A 49 -2.11 -10.54 -13.96
C CYS A 49 -1.38 -9.73 -15.05
N PRO A 50 -1.74 -9.82 -16.34
CA PRO A 50 -1.05 -9.10 -17.41
C PRO A 50 -0.95 -7.58 -17.19
N GLN A 51 -1.98 -6.99 -16.58
CA GLN A 51 -2.08 -5.54 -16.32
C GLN A 51 -1.40 -5.12 -15.01
N LEU A 52 -1.28 -6.02 -14.04
CA LEU A 52 -0.79 -5.75 -12.69
C LEU A 52 0.32 -6.74 -12.35
N ARG A 53 1.58 -6.29 -12.35
CA ARG A 53 2.72 -7.18 -12.10
C ARG A 53 2.76 -7.72 -10.67
N LYS A 54 2.17 -7.00 -9.71
CA LYS A 54 2.16 -7.37 -8.29
C LYS A 54 0.98 -6.72 -7.60
N ILE A 55 0.16 -7.52 -6.95
CA ILE A 55 -0.92 -7.12 -6.05
C ILE A 55 -0.58 -7.77 -4.72
N ARG A 56 0.00 -7.01 -3.78
CA ARG A 56 0.30 -7.51 -2.44
C ARG A 56 -0.62 -6.91 -1.42
N TYR A 57 -1.10 -7.71 -0.48
CA TYR A 57 -1.81 -7.22 0.69
C TYR A 57 -1.48 -8.06 1.91
N THR A 58 -1.51 -7.40 3.06
CA THR A 58 -1.15 -7.96 4.36
C THR A 58 -2.19 -7.56 5.38
N TYR A 59 -2.60 -8.53 6.19
CA TYR A 59 -3.49 -8.32 7.31
C TYR A 59 -2.80 -8.73 8.61
N ILE A 60 -2.79 -7.84 9.60
CA ILE A 60 -2.39 -8.16 10.98
C ILE A 60 -3.62 -8.15 11.86
N ASP A 61 -3.82 -9.24 12.59
CA ASP A 61 -4.82 -9.34 13.64
C ASP A 61 -4.17 -9.58 15.00
N ALA A 62 -4.24 -8.59 15.89
CA ALA A 62 -3.88 -8.69 17.30
C ALA A 62 -5.10 -8.43 18.19
N GLY A 63 -6.30 -8.76 17.72
CA GLY A 63 -7.56 -8.54 18.43
C GLY A 63 -7.84 -7.06 18.68
N GLU A 64 -8.24 -6.72 19.91
CA GLU A 64 -8.51 -5.31 20.27
C GLU A 64 -7.25 -4.44 20.33
N MET A 65 -6.04 -5.03 20.36
CA MET A 65 -4.79 -4.29 20.54
C MET A 65 -4.31 -3.65 19.25
N ALA A 66 -4.39 -4.37 18.13
CA ALA A 66 -4.05 -3.82 16.84
C ALA A 66 -4.72 -4.56 15.69
N GLN A 67 -5.07 -3.83 14.65
CA GLN A 67 -5.41 -4.38 13.34
C GLN A 67 -4.74 -3.56 12.25
N VAL A 68 -4.15 -4.22 11.27
CA VAL A 68 -3.52 -3.56 10.12
C VAL A 68 -4.05 -4.18 8.84
N PHE A 69 -4.40 -3.35 7.87
CA PHE A 69 -4.60 -3.75 6.48
C PHE A 69 -3.73 -2.87 5.59
N ASN A 70 -2.69 -3.48 5.01
CA ASN A 70 -1.78 -2.84 4.08
C ASN A 70 -1.94 -3.48 2.70
N SER A 71 -1.94 -2.68 1.64
CA SER A 71 -1.94 -3.18 0.28
C SER A 71 -1.22 -2.21 -0.64
N VAL A 72 -0.46 -2.75 -1.60
CA VAL A 72 0.09 -1.99 -2.71
C VAL A 72 -0.15 -2.75 -4.01
N ILE A 73 -0.70 -2.05 -5.00
CA ILE A 73 -0.96 -2.56 -6.34
C ILE A 73 0.02 -1.90 -7.31
N TYR A 74 0.88 -2.73 -7.90
CA TYR A 74 1.88 -2.34 -8.87
C TYR A 74 1.35 -2.61 -10.29
N PRO A 75 1.14 -1.58 -11.12
CA PRO A 75 0.83 -1.79 -12.52
C PRO A 75 2.01 -2.47 -13.23
N SER A 76 1.70 -3.27 -14.25
CA SER A 76 2.72 -3.81 -15.14
C SER A 76 3.54 -2.69 -15.76
N HIS A 77 4.82 -2.95 -16.08
CA HIS A 77 5.74 -1.92 -16.56
C HIS A 77 5.36 -1.30 -17.92
N GLN A 78 4.34 -1.83 -18.58
CA GLN A 78 3.74 -1.25 -19.77
C GLN A 78 2.70 -0.16 -19.46
N TYR A 79 2.37 0.08 -18.18
CA TYR A 79 1.40 1.09 -17.77
C TYR A 79 2.10 2.08 -16.85
N ASP A 80 2.06 3.36 -17.21
CA ASP A 80 2.56 4.47 -16.39
C ASP A 80 1.58 4.88 -15.28
N ILE A 81 0.56 4.06 -15.00
CA ILE A 81 -0.42 4.34 -13.94
C ILE A 81 0.28 4.45 -12.57
N PRO A 82 -0.20 5.31 -11.65
CA PRO A 82 0.29 5.37 -10.28
C PRO A 82 0.22 4.01 -9.57
N LEU A 83 0.97 3.80 -8.49
CA LEU A 83 0.67 2.67 -7.60
C LEU A 83 -0.59 2.98 -6.79
N LEU A 84 -1.40 1.97 -6.46
CA LEU A 84 -2.45 2.13 -5.45
C LEU A 84 -1.90 1.74 -4.09
N GLY A 85 -1.76 2.72 -3.18
CA GLY A 85 -1.29 2.51 -1.83
C GLY A 85 -2.42 2.57 -0.80
N ILE A 86 -2.49 1.55 0.05
CA ILE A 86 -3.48 1.41 1.12
C ILE A 86 -2.72 1.06 2.41
N ASP A 87 -2.92 1.85 3.46
CA ASP A 87 -2.36 1.55 4.78
C ASP A 87 -3.32 1.99 5.89
N PHE A 88 -4.05 1.01 6.45
CA PHE A 88 -5.02 1.23 7.51
C PHE A 88 -4.52 0.57 8.79
N LEU A 89 -4.26 1.38 9.81
CA LEU A 89 -3.73 0.94 11.08
C LEU A 89 -4.69 1.31 12.20
N SER A 90 -4.94 0.35 13.08
CA SER A 90 -5.68 0.54 14.31
C SER A 90 -4.81 0.05 15.45
N PHE A 91 -4.58 0.90 16.46
CA PHE A 91 -3.86 0.57 17.70
C PHE A 91 -4.78 0.85 18.89
N GLY A 92 -5.39 -0.20 19.41
CA GLY A 92 -6.49 -0.08 20.36
C GLY A 92 -7.75 0.53 19.73
N LYS A 93 -8.77 0.77 20.55
CA LYS A 93 -10.02 1.42 20.10
C LYS A 93 -9.91 2.94 19.88
N LYS A 94 -8.73 3.54 20.06
CA LYS A 94 -8.55 5.01 20.14
C LYS A 94 -7.62 5.63 19.11
N LYS A 95 -6.81 4.83 18.40
CA LYS A 95 -5.82 5.35 17.46
C LYS A 95 -5.98 4.62 16.14
N ILE A 96 -6.79 5.19 15.24
CA ILE A 96 -6.92 4.69 13.88
C ILE A 96 -6.26 5.70 12.96
N LEU A 97 -5.33 5.24 12.13
CA LEU A 97 -4.64 6.02 11.12
C LEU A 97 -4.90 5.37 9.76
N VAL A 98 -5.32 6.17 8.79
CA VAL A 98 -5.70 5.65 7.47
C VAL A 98 -4.99 6.45 6.39
N VAL A 99 -4.44 5.73 5.41
CA VAL A 99 -3.75 6.25 4.24
C VAL A 99 -4.32 5.54 3.01
N LEU A 100 -4.80 6.31 2.03
CA LEU A 100 -5.28 5.80 0.74
C LEU A 100 -4.93 6.79 -0.35
N ASP A 101 -4.20 6.32 -1.37
CA ASP A 101 -3.70 7.21 -2.42
C ASP A 101 -3.41 6.50 -3.75
N PHE A 102 -3.46 7.26 -4.84
CA PHE A 102 -2.75 6.90 -6.07
C PHE A 102 -1.38 7.55 -6.02
N GLN A 103 -0.36 6.74 -5.69
CA GLN A 103 1.01 7.17 -5.46
C GLN A 103 1.70 7.43 -6.81
N PRO A 104 1.92 8.71 -7.19
CA PRO A 104 2.39 9.06 -8.52
C PRO A 104 3.82 8.56 -8.76
N LEU A 105 4.06 7.94 -9.92
CA LEU A 105 5.41 7.60 -10.38
C LEU A 105 6.20 8.84 -10.83
N PHE A 106 5.50 9.83 -11.39
CA PHE A 106 6.10 11.02 -11.98
C PHE A 106 5.43 12.30 -11.48
N ARG A 107 6.14 13.42 -11.63
CA ARG A 107 5.72 14.75 -11.16
C ARG A 107 5.49 15.75 -12.30
N ASP A 108 5.69 15.34 -13.54
CA ASP A 108 5.41 16.22 -14.68
C ASP A 108 3.91 16.52 -14.77
N ARG A 109 3.57 17.72 -15.22
CA ARG A 109 2.20 18.23 -15.20
C ARG A 109 1.24 17.36 -16.01
N ALA A 110 1.68 16.86 -17.17
CA ALA A 110 0.84 16.02 -18.01
C ALA A 110 0.45 14.72 -17.31
N TYR A 111 1.39 14.10 -16.60
CA TYR A 111 1.13 12.93 -15.76
C TYR A 111 0.11 13.21 -14.66
N LEU A 112 0.32 14.30 -13.90
CA LEU A 112 -0.55 14.68 -12.79
C LEU A 112 -1.96 15.01 -13.29
N ASP A 113 -2.08 15.75 -14.39
CA ASP A 113 -3.36 16.10 -15.02
C ASP A 113 -4.10 14.82 -15.48
N LYS A 114 -3.38 13.82 -16.00
CA LYS A 114 -3.96 12.57 -16.49
C LYS A 114 -4.40 11.63 -15.37
N TYR A 115 -3.57 11.43 -14.35
CA TYR A 115 -3.77 10.35 -13.37
C TYR A 115 -4.09 10.81 -11.96
N ILE A 116 -3.73 12.03 -11.58
CA ILE A 116 -3.91 12.51 -10.21
C ILE A 116 -5.14 13.43 -10.10
N GLU A 117 -5.34 14.37 -11.03
CA GLU A 117 -6.53 15.25 -11.05
C GLU A 117 -7.88 14.51 -11.01
N PRO A 118 -8.07 13.33 -11.63
CA PRO A 118 -9.33 12.59 -11.53
C PRO A 118 -9.76 12.26 -10.09
N MET A 119 -8.81 12.14 -9.14
CA MET A 119 -9.13 11.86 -7.74
C MET A 119 -9.80 13.04 -7.02
N ALA A 120 -9.68 14.27 -7.55
CA ALA A 120 -10.15 15.49 -6.89
C ALA A 120 -11.60 15.42 -6.42
N LYS A 121 -12.48 14.88 -7.28
CA LYS A 121 -13.91 14.78 -6.98
C LYS A 121 -14.17 13.84 -5.80
N ILE A 122 -13.51 12.69 -5.78
CA ILE A 122 -13.66 11.69 -4.72
C ILE A 122 -13.05 12.24 -3.43
N ARG A 123 -11.83 12.76 -3.47
CA ARG A 123 -11.17 13.39 -2.32
C ARG A 123 -12.01 14.50 -1.69
N ASN A 124 -12.63 15.37 -2.49
CA ASN A 124 -13.45 16.46 -1.97
C ASN A 124 -14.73 15.96 -1.27
N LYS A 125 -15.32 14.86 -1.78
CA LYS A 125 -16.45 14.19 -1.13
C LYS A 125 -16.08 13.63 0.26
N TYR A 126 -14.84 13.19 0.43
CA TYR A 126 -14.29 12.61 1.66
C TYR A 126 -13.23 13.50 2.33
N SER A 127 -13.44 14.82 2.31
CA SER A 127 -12.47 15.80 2.80
C SER A 127 -12.17 15.70 4.30
N ASP A 128 -13.06 15.10 5.08
CA ASP A 128 -12.89 14.71 6.48
C ASP A 128 -11.77 13.67 6.68
N LEU A 129 -11.48 12.86 5.64
CA LEU A 129 -10.37 11.91 5.61
C LEU A 129 -9.06 12.52 5.08
N ALA A 130 -9.02 13.81 4.76
CA ALA A 130 -7.85 14.50 4.23
C ALA A 130 -7.37 15.59 5.20
N GLN A 131 -6.91 15.17 6.38
CA GLN A 131 -6.47 16.03 7.47
C GLN A 131 -5.05 16.54 7.22
N ASN A 132 -4.74 17.75 7.71
CA ASN A 132 -3.40 18.32 7.63
C ASN A 132 -2.48 17.72 8.72
N LEU A 133 -2.17 16.43 8.60
CA LEU A 133 -1.28 15.70 9.49
C LEU A 133 0.15 15.77 8.97
N ALA A 134 1.11 16.04 9.85
CA ALA A 134 2.52 15.96 9.48
C ALA A 134 2.93 14.50 9.16
N MET A 135 3.43 14.26 7.95
CA MET A 135 4.15 13.04 7.63
C MET A 135 5.53 13.11 8.31
N LYS A 136 5.72 12.34 9.38
CA LYS A 136 6.96 12.39 10.16
C LYS A 136 8.13 11.67 9.49
N PHE A 137 7.83 10.61 8.74
CA PHE A 137 8.82 9.70 8.17
C PHE A 137 8.91 9.84 6.64
N TYR A 138 7.77 10.13 6.00
CA TYR A 138 7.71 10.34 4.57
C TYR A 138 7.87 11.81 4.17
N ASP A 139 8.51 12.03 3.03
CA ASP A 139 8.39 13.27 2.26
C ASP A 139 7.09 13.24 1.45
N ALA A 140 6.16 14.11 1.81
CA ALA A 140 4.86 14.24 1.13
C ALA A 140 4.98 14.62 -0.36
N ASN A 141 6.14 15.09 -0.82
CA ASN A 141 6.34 15.57 -2.18
C ASN A 141 6.93 14.52 -3.15
N GLN A 142 7.28 13.31 -2.71
CA GLN A 142 7.93 12.31 -3.58
C GLN A 142 6.96 11.31 -4.19
N TYR A 143 6.26 10.52 -3.38
CA TYR A 143 5.33 9.47 -3.86
C TYR A 143 3.90 9.59 -3.31
N PHE A 144 3.54 10.74 -2.73
CA PHE A 144 2.17 11.04 -2.33
C PHE A 144 1.53 12.07 -3.26
N SER A 145 0.29 11.83 -3.63
CA SER A 145 -0.51 12.76 -4.40
C SER A 145 -1.07 13.86 -3.51
N LYS A 146 -1.46 14.98 -4.13
CA LYS A 146 -2.18 16.06 -3.44
C LYS A 146 -3.62 15.68 -3.05
N TYR A 147 -4.11 14.52 -3.48
CA TYR A 147 -5.44 14.00 -3.14
C TYR A 147 -5.39 12.73 -2.28
N LEU A 148 -4.25 12.50 -1.61
CA LEU A 148 -4.11 11.54 -0.52
C LEU A 148 -5.23 11.72 0.51
N LEU A 149 -5.87 10.61 0.89
CA LEU A 149 -6.63 10.53 2.13
C LEU A 149 -5.68 10.12 3.24
N PHE A 150 -5.46 11.04 4.19
CA PHE A 150 -4.63 10.83 5.36
C PHE A 150 -5.32 11.40 6.60
N ALA A 151 -5.76 10.52 7.49
CA ALA A 151 -6.54 10.92 8.65
C ALA A 151 -6.26 10.06 9.88
N LYS A 152 -6.42 10.70 11.04
CA LYS A 152 -6.68 10.01 12.30
C LYS A 152 -8.18 10.00 12.52
N THR A 153 -8.73 8.83 12.83
CA THR A 153 -10.17 8.63 12.82
C THR A 153 -10.66 7.65 13.88
N ASP A 154 -11.96 7.36 13.86
CA ASP A 154 -12.66 6.43 14.75
C ASP A 154 -13.34 5.29 13.98
N ALA A 155 -13.85 4.31 14.72
CA ALA A 155 -14.41 3.08 14.16
C ALA A 155 -15.67 3.33 13.31
N GLU A 156 -16.47 4.34 13.67
CA GLU A 156 -17.69 4.72 12.94
C GLU A 156 -17.32 5.30 11.58
N THR A 157 -16.39 6.26 11.57
CA THR A 157 -15.87 6.88 10.34
C THR A 157 -15.20 5.85 9.41
N VAL A 158 -14.55 4.81 9.95
CA VAL A 158 -14.01 3.71 9.12
C VAL A 158 -15.10 3.04 8.29
N VAL A 159 -16.26 2.79 8.89
CA VAL A 159 -17.38 2.11 8.21
C VAL A 159 -18.14 3.08 7.31
N GLU A 160 -18.48 4.27 7.81
CA GLU A 160 -19.39 5.19 7.12
C GLU A 160 -18.73 6.06 6.06
N ARG A 161 -17.41 6.29 6.18
CA ARG A 161 -16.67 7.23 5.32
C ARG A 161 -15.53 6.54 4.59
N LEU A 162 -14.64 5.86 5.31
CA LEU A 162 -13.46 5.25 4.70
C LEU A 162 -13.82 4.10 3.76
N PHE A 163 -14.73 3.20 4.14
CA PHE A 163 -15.11 2.07 3.29
C PHE A 163 -15.73 2.54 1.96
N PRO A 164 -16.72 3.47 1.94
CA PRO A 164 -17.19 4.06 0.67
C PRO A 164 -16.11 4.79 -0.13
N ALA A 165 -15.21 5.53 0.54
CA ALA A 165 -14.08 6.19 -0.14
C ALA A 165 -13.16 5.18 -0.82
N TYR A 166 -12.82 4.11 -0.11
CA TYR A 166 -12.01 3.00 -0.60
C TYR A 166 -12.61 2.34 -1.85
N GLN A 167 -13.92 2.07 -1.83
CA GLN A 167 -14.64 1.52 -2.98
C GLN A 167 -14.58 2.45 -4.20
N GLU A 168 -14.77 3.76 -4.00
CA GLU A 168 -14.70 4.74 -5.08
C GLU A 168 -13.28 4.91 -5.66
N TYR A 169 -12.25 4.90 -4.81
CA TYR A 169 -10.85 4.92 -5.25
C TYR A 169 -10.49 3.66 -6.03
N LEU A 170 -10.88 2.46 -5.57
CA LEU A 170 -10.66 1.22 -6.31
C LEU A 170 -11.35 1.25 -7.67
N ASN A 171 -12.63 1.63 -7.70
CA ASN A 171 -13.37 1.73 -8.96
C ASN A 171 -12.73 2.74 -9.93
N LEU A 172 -12.26 3.90 -9.44
CA LEU A 172 -11.53 4.86 -10.27
C LEU A 172 -10.22 4.26 -10.79
N TYR A 173 -9.49 3.52 -9.97
CA TYR A 173 -8.24 2.87 -10.36
C TYR A 173 -8.47 1.82 -11.45
N TRP A 174 -9.53 1.03 -11.35
CA TRP A 174 -9.92 0.06 -12.38
C TRP A 174 -10.34 0.72 -13.68
N GLN A 175 -11.09 1.82 -13.62
CA GLN A 175 -11.43 2.60 -14.81
C GLN A 175 -10.19 3.18 -15.47
N MET A 176 -9.23 3.66 -14.68
CA MET A 176 -7.94 4.16 -15.18
C MET A 176 -7.14 3.06 -15.87
N LEU A 177 -7.07 1.87 -15.28
CA LEU A 177 -6.39 0.71 -15.85
C LEU A 177 -7.03 0.24 -17.16
N ALA A 178 -8.37 0.17 -17.21
CA ALA A 178 -9.09 -0.24 -18.41
C ALA A 178 -8.98 0.75 -19.58
N ASN A 179 -8.84 2.06 -19.28
CA ASN A 179 -8.77 3.11 -20.28
C ASN A 179 -7.35 3.49 -20.71
N THR A 180 -6.32 2.90 -20.10
CA THR A 180 -4.92 3.19 -20.42
C THR A 180 -4.39 2.10 -21.36
N PRO A 181 -4.00 2.42 -22.60
CA PRO A 181 -3.36 1.44 -23.47
C PRO A 181 -1.93 1.14 -22.97
N PRO A 182 -1.45 -0.11 -23.14
CA PRO A 182 -0.07 -0.44 -22.79
C PRO A 182 0.92 0.30 -23.69
N LEU A 183 1.96 0.85 -23.07
CA LEU A 183 3.12 1.43 -23.71
C LEU A 183 4.00 0.33 -24.30
N THR A 184 4.53 0.60 -25.49
CA THR A 184 5.34 -0.35 -26.26
C THR A 184 6.78 0.11 -26.45
N ALA A 185 7.06 1.40 -26.25
CA ALA A 185 8.37 1.99 -26.39
C ALA A 185 9.30 1.50 -25.26
N PRO A 186 10.48 0.91 -25.55
CA PRO A 186 11.39 0.40 -24.54
C PRO A 186 11.84 1.46 -23.52
N GLU A 187 12.00 2.71 -23.95
CA GLU A 187 12.39 3.84 -23.10
C GLU A 187 11.33 4.20 -22.06
N ASP A 188 10.05 4.15 -22.43
CA ASP A 188 8.94 4.41 -21.51
C ASP A 188 8.85 3.29 -20.47
N ILE A 189 8.94 2.04 -20.93
CA ILE A 189 8.93 0.85 -20.05
C ILE A 189 10.12 0.92 -19.08
N ALA A 190 11.32 1.24 -19.55
CA ALA A 190 12.50 1.36 -18.70
C ALA A 190 12.36 2.48 -17.65
N ARG A 191 11.75 3.61 -18.02
CA ARG A 191 11.45 4.71 -17.09
C ARG A 191 10.48 4.26 -15.99
N ILE A 192 9.45 3.49 -16.34
CA ILE A 192 8.47 2.95 -15.36
C ILE A 192 9.11 1.93 -14.44
N VAL A 193 9.93 1.02 -14.97
CA VAL A 193 10.71 0.05 -14.17
C VAL A 193 11.52 0.80 -13.12
N GLN A 194 12.29 1.82 -13.53
CA GLN A 194 13.12 2.57 -12.60
C GLN A 194 12.28 3.28 -11.53
N ALA A 195 11.17 3.91 -11.92
CA ALA A 195 10.30 4.63 -10.98
C ALA A 195 9.67 3.70 -9.92
N GLN A 196 9.30 2.47 -10.29
CA GLN A 196 8.78 1.49 -9.32
C GLN A 196 9.87 0.99 -8.36
N LYS A 197 11.11 0.81 -8.85
CA LYS A 197 12.27 0.47 -7.99
C LYS A 197 12.61 1.60 -7.02
N ASP A 198 12.61 2.82 -7.51
CA ASP A 198 12.86 4.01 -6.69
C ASP A 198 11.75 4.19 -5.63
N TYR A 199 10.51 3.84 -5.96
CA TYR A 199 9.40 3.78 -5.00
C TYR A 199 9.66 2.75 -3.90
N ASP A 200 10.07 1.53 -4.25
CA ASP A 200 10.36 0.47 -3.29
C ASP A 200 11.51 0.90 -2.36
N GLN A 201 12.61 1.41 -2.89
CA GLN A 201 13.74 1.91 -2.10
C GLN A 201 13.32 3.04 -1.15
N TYR A 202 12.64 4.07 -1.68
CA TYR A 202 12.16 5.19 -0.87
C TYR A 202 11.23 4.72 0.25
N SER A 203 10.32 3.79 -0.07
CA SER A 203 9.33 3.32 0.89
C SER A 203 9.97 2.46 1.97
N ALA A 204 10.94 1.61 1.63
CA ALA A 204 11.70 0.83 2.60
C ALA A 204 12.54 1.71 3.55
N ASP A 205 13.21 2.73 3.02
CA ASP A 205 14.04 3.66 3.81
C ASP A 205 13.23 4.49 4.83
N ARG A 206 11.93 4.67 4.56
CA ARG A 206 11.04 5.55 5.33
C ARG A 206 9.93 4.81 6.07
N ASP A 207 9.84 3.49 5.94
CA ASP A 207 8.75 2.70 6.52
C ASP A 207 8.72 2.81 8.06
N PRO A 208 7.69 3.44 8.64
CA PRO A 208 7.57 3.55 10.09
C PRO A 208 7.12 2.23 10.74
N ALA A 209 6.66 1.25 9.95
CA ALA A 209 6.13 0.00 10.45
C ALA A 209 7.22 -0.99 10.89
N SER A 210 8.50 -0.76 10.55
CA SER A 210 9.66 -1.54 11.02
C SER A 210 9.66 -1.75 12.55
N GLY A 211 9.34 -0.72 13.34
CA GLY A 211 9.23 -0.82 14.79
C GLY A 211 8.03 -1.64 15.27
N LEU A 212 6.90 -1.55 14.58
CA LEU A 212 5.70 -2.34 14.86
C LEU A 212 5.95 -3.83 14.59
N PHE A 213 6.41 -4.16 13.39
CA PHE A 213 6.72 -5.54 13.01
C PHE A 213 7.76 -6.14 13.96
N SER A 214 8.82 -5.40 14.28
CA SER A 214 9.89 -5.89 15.16
C SER A 214 9.37 -6.22 16.57
N SER A 215 8.38 -5.48 17.06
CA SER A 215 7.78 -5.72 18.38
C SER A 215 6.99 -7.04 18.45
N TYR A 216 6.34 -7.44 17.36
CA TYR A 216 5.55 -8.67 17.29
C TYR A 216 6.35 -9.87 16.79
N PHE A 217 7.10 -9.70 15.69
CA PHE A 217 7.67 -10.81 14.93
C PHE A 217 9.21 -10.89 15.03
N GLY A 218 9.84 -9.92 15.70
CA GLY A 218 11.28 -9.85 15.85
C GLY A 218 11.98 -9.17 14.66
N HIS A 219 13.19 -8.67 14.91
CA HIS A 219 13.92 -7.83 13.98
C HIS A 219 14.26 -8.56 12.67
N GLU A 220 14.85 -9.75 12.74
CA GLU A 220 15.24 -10.55 11.57
C GLU A 220 14.05 -10.85 10.65
N TRP A 221 12.93 -11.30 11.21
CA TRP A 221 11.72 -11.53 10.41
C TRP A 221 11.19 -10.25 9.78
N SER A 222 11.23 -9.13 10.51
CA SER A 222 10.72 -7.84 10.03
C SER A 222 11.58 -7.26 8.90
N GLU A 223 12.90 -7.43 8.97
CA GLU A 223 13.83 -7.01 7.92
C GLU A 223 13.60 -7.83 6.64
N ARG A 224 13.48 -9.16 6.77
CA ARG A 224 13.11 -10.02 5.65
C ARG A 224 11.74 -9.65 5.08
N PHE A 225 10.76 -9.38 5.92
CA PHE A 225 9.43 -8.97 5.47
C PHE A 225 9.45 -7.65 4.69
N LEU A 226 10.26 -6.69 5.13
CA LEU A 226 10.40 -5.39 4.48
C LEU A 226 11.06 -5.53 3.09
N TYR A 227 12.21 -6.17 3.01
CA TYR A 227 13.05 -6.20 1.80
C TYR A 227 12.81 -7.39 0.87
N GLU A 228 12.27 -8.52 1.35
CA GLU A 228 11.97 -9.68 0.51
C GLU A 228 10.51 -9.73 0.06
N PHE A 229 9.61 -8.92 0.66
CA PHE A 229 8.18 -8.96 0.34
C PHE A 229 7.54 -7.58 0.10
N LEU A 230 7.59 -6.67 1.08
CA LEU A 230 6.93 -5.36 0.95
C LEU A 230 7.53 -4.52 -0.17
N PHE A 231 8.86 -4.43 -0.22
CA PHE A 231 9.61 -3.62 -1.17
C PHE A 231 10.78 -4.46 -1.73
N GLU A 232 10.46 -5.39 -2.62
CA GLU A 232 11.38 -6.46 -3.08
C GLU A 232 12.51 -5.95 -3.97
N ASP A 233 12.37 -4.75 -4.54
CA ASP A 233 13.40 -4.09 -5.33
C ASP A 233 14.30 -3.18 -4.47
N ALA A 234 14.01 -3.00 -3.18
CA ALA A 234 14.82 -2.20 -2.27
C ALA A 234 16.03 -2.98 -1.75
N VAL A 235 17.13 -2.26 -1.48
CA VAL A 235 18.34 -2.82 -0.88
C VAL A 235 18.49 -2.26 0.54
N PRO A 236 18.78 -3.11 1.55
CA PRO A 236 19.09 -2.63 2.89
C PRO A 236 20.27 -1.66 2.87
N LEU A 237 20.14 -0.56 3.61
CA LEU A 237 21.30 0.31 3.87
C LEU A 237 22.33 -0.52 4.64
N ALA A 238 23.55 -0.63 4.10
CA ALA A 238 24.63 -1.34 4.76
C ALA A 238 24.79 -0.80 6.19
N MET A 239 24.59 -1.66 7.20
CA MET A 239 24.86 -1.28 8.57
C MET A 239 26.33 -0.83 8.66
N PRO A 240 26.63 0.34 9.27
CA PRO A 240 27.99 0.65 9.62
C PRO A 240 28.51 -0.50 10.47
N SER A 241 29.58 -1.14 10.03
CA SER A 241 30.26 -2.16 10.82
C SER A 241 30.57 -1.57 12.18
N THR A 242 29.88 -2.05 13.21
CA THR A 242 30.23 -1.78 14.60
C THR A 242 31.63 -2.33 14.82
N LYS A 243 32.61 -1.43 14.87
CA LYS A 243 33.93 -1.69 15.43
C LYS A 243 33.84 -1.82 16.93
#